data_AF-A0A522AHD0-F1
#
_entry.id   AF-A0A522AHD0-F1
#
_cell.length_a   1.000
_cell.length_b   1.000
_cell.length_c   1.000
_cell.angle_alpha   90.00
_cell.angle_beta   90.00
_cell.angle_gamma   90.00
#
_symmetry.space_group_name_H-M   'P 1'
#
loop_
_entity.id
_entity.type
_entity.pdbx_description
1 polymer ?
#
loop_
_entity_poly.entity_id
_entity_poly.type
_entity_poly.pdbx_seq_one_letter_code
_entity_poly.pdbx_strand_id
1 'polypeptide(L)'
;GVVFHRTSAKAVAAMIDGMALFALGFSWGGFESLIAPSNPAHARRAAPWTEPEPGIRLHIGLENAEDLIADLDAGLARFRDALG
;
A
#
# COMPACT_ATOMS: atom_id res chain seq x y z
N GLY A 1 7.60 -2.11 -2.99
CA GLY A 1 6.81 -1.75 -1.79
C GLY A 1 7.28 -0.40 -1.29
N VAL A 2 6.42 0.33 -0.59
CA VAL A 2 6.68 1.68 -0.09
C VAL A 2 6.63 1.65 1.44
N VAL A 3 7.57 2.35 2.09
CA VAL A 3 7.60 2.54 3.55
C VAL A 3 7.19 3.98 3.85
N PHE A 4 6.31 4.18 4.83
CA PHE A 4 5.88 5.52 5.23
C PHE A 4 6.83 6.10 6.29
N HIS A 5 7.04 7.41 6.29
CA HIS A 5 7.78 8.09 7.36
C HIS A 5 7.01 8.18 8.68
N ARG A 6 5.67 8.17 8.60
CA ARG A 6 4.74 8.10 9.73
C ARG A 6 3.53 7.32 9.26
N THR A 7 3.02 6.41 10.09
CA THR A 7 1.81 5.64 9.73
C THR A 7 0.93 5.33 10.93
N SER A 8 -0.28 4.83 10.65
CA SER A 8 -1.15 4.21 11.63
C SER A 8 -2.01 3.16 10.93
N ALA A 9 -2.47 2.14 11.66
CA ALA A 9 -3.37 1.13 11.11
C ALA A 9 -4.66 1.76 10.52
N LYS A 10 -5.18 2.80 11.19
CA LYS A 10 -6.35 3.56 10.73
C LYS A 10 -6.10 4.26 9.40
N ALA A 11 -4.93 4.89 9.23
CA ALA A 11 -4.59 5.58 8.00
C ALA A 11 -4.39 4.62 6.82
N VAL A 12 -3.73 3.49 7.06
CA VAL A 12 -3.57 2.44 6.04
C VAL A 12 -4.93 1.85 5.63
N ALA A 13 -5.81 1.58 6.60
CA ALA A 13 -7.17 1.12 6.31
C ALA A 13 -7.95 2.16 5.48
N ALA A 14 -7.94 3.43 5.88
CA ALA A 14 -8.61 4.51 5.15
C ALA A 14 -8.11 4.68 3.70
N MET A 15 -6.83 4.43 3.46
CA MET A 15 -6.27 4.38 2.10
C MET A 15 -6.86 3.21 1.31
N ILE A 16 -6.71 1.98 1.84
CA ILE A 16 -7.08 0.74 1.15
C ILE A 16 -8.59 0.66 0.89
N ASP A 17 -9.42 1.02 1.87
CA ASP A 17 -10.88 0.97 1.77
C ASP A 17 -11.44 1.91 0.68
N GLY A 18 -10.66 2.92 0.29
CA GLY A 18 -11.04 3.92 -0.71
C GLY A 18 -10.46 3.69 -2.11
N MET A 19 -9.68 2.63 -2.34
CA MET A 19 -9.08 2.36 -3.65
C MET A 19 -10.16 1.91 -4.64
N ALA A 20 -10.12 2.42 -5.87
CA ALA A 20 -11.06 2.05 -6.92
C ALA A 20 -10.49 1.00 -7.89
N LEU A 21 -9.19 1.06 -8.14
CA LEU A 21 -8.48 0.20 -9.11
C LEU A 21 -7.59 -0.83 -8.42
N PHE A 22 -7.05 -0.50 -7.25
CA PHE A 22 -6.22 -1.44 -6.49
C PHE A 22 -7.09 -2.32 -5.58
N ALA A 23 -7.19 -3.60 -5.91
CA ALA A 23 -7.85 -4.56 -5.03
C ALA A 23 -6.94 -5.00 -3.87
N LEU A 24 -7.54 -5.36 -2.72
CA LEU A 24 -6.79 -5.93 -1.60
C LEU A 24 -6.31 -7.34 -1.96
N GLY A 25 -4.99 -7.57 -2.01
CA GLY A 25 -4.45 -8.87 -2.42
C GLY A 25 -3.04 -9.15 -1.95
N PHE A 26 -2.81 -10.37 -1.42
CA PHE A 26 -1.50 -10.88 -0.99
C PHE A 26 -0.74 -11.65 -2.08
N SER A 27 -1.38 -12.00 -3.20
CA SER A 27 -0.78 -12.72 -4.33
C SER A 27 0.04 -11.81 -5.27
N TRP A 28 0.60 -12.37 -6.35
CA TRP A 28 1.32 -11.67 -7.42
C TRP A 28 0.98 -12.28 -8.78
N GLY A 29 1.21 -11.53 -9.87
CA GLY A 29 1.30 -12.09 -11.24
C GLY A 29 0.01 -12.09 -12.07
N GLY A 30 -1.07 -11.48 -11.58
CA GLY A 30 -2.25 -11.16 -12.38
C GLY A 30 -2.09 -9.85 -13.16
N PHE A 31 -3.01 -9.59 -14.08
CA PHE A 31 -3.10 -8.31 -14.80
C PHE A 31 -3.70 -7.19 -13.95
N GLU A 32 -4.28 -7.52 -12.81
CA GLU A 32 -4.96 -6.58 -11.90
C GLU A 32 -3.97 -5.91 -10.96
N SER A 33 -4.16 -4.61 -10.71
CA SER A 33 -3.42 -3.88 -9.69
C SER A 33 -3.85 -4.28 -8.27
N LEU A 34 -2.88 -4.58 -7.39
CA LEU A 34 -3.14 -5.01 -6.01
C LEU A 34 -2.40 -4.16 -4.98
N ILE A 35 -3.04 -3.94 -3.84
CA ILE A 35 -2.47 -3.30 -2.66
C ILE A 35 -2.57 -4.25 -1.45
N ALA A 36 -1.57 -4.23 -0.57
CA ALA A 36 -1.63 -4.93 0.71
C ALA A 36 -0.78 -4.22 1.78
N PRO A 37 -1.19 -4.25 3.07
CA PRO A 37 -0.33 -3.85 4.17
C PRO A 37 0.94 -4.71 4.19
N SER A 38 2.09 -4.11 4.50
CA SER A 38 3.37 -4.80 4.54
C SER A 38 4.11 -4.47 5.84
N ASN A 39 4.34 -5.50 6.66
CA ASN A 39 5.27 -5.45 7.78
C ASN A 39 6.33 -6.56 7.61
N PRO A 40 7.45 -6.27 6.92
CA PRO A 40 8.48 -7.28 6.67
C PRO A 40 9.20 -7.78 7.93
N ALA A 41 9.13 -7.05 9.05
CA ALA A 41 9.74 -7.46 10.32
C ALA A 41 9.23 -8.82 10.82
N HIS A 42 7.98 -9.18 10.51
CA HIS A 42 7.41 -10.46 10.92
C HIS A 42 7.83 -11.65 10.03
N ALA A 43 8.30 -11.39 8.80
CA ALA A 43 8.55 -12.42 7.79
C ALA A 43 10.03 -12.62 7.45
N ARG A 44 10.87 -11.58 7.62
CA ARG A 44 12.30 -11.67 7.28
C ARG A 44 13.09 -12.43 8.34
N ARG A 45 13.74 -13.53 7.91
CA ARG A 45 14.62 -14.36 8.76
C ARG A 45 16.11 -14.20 8.46
N ALA A 46 16.47 -13.79 7.24
CA ALA A 46 17.87 -13.71 6.80
C ALA A 46 18.57 -12.39 7.19
N ALA A 47 17.82 -11.29 7.24
CA ALA A 47 18.31 -9.98 7.65
C ALA A 47 17.21 -9.25 8.42
N PRO A 48 17.53 -8.60 9.57
CA PRO A 48 16.56 -7.81 10.32
C PRO A 48 15.95 -6.71 9.44
N TRP A 49 14.65 -6.47 9.61
CA TRP A 49 14.02 -5.27 9.07
C TRP A 49 14.34 -4.10 9.99
N THR A 50 14.94 -3.04 9.44
CA THR A 50 15.43 -1.89 10.22
C THR A 50 14.56 -0.66 10.09
N GLU A 51 13.56 -0.65 9.20
CA GLU A 51 12.66 0.49 9.07
C GLU A 51 11.68 0.52 10.23
N PRO A 52 11.49 1.69 10.87
CA PRO A 52 10.68 1.81 12.07
C PRO A 52 9.17 1.62 11.80
N GLU A 53 8.73 1.96 10.60
CA GLU A 53 7.31 2.01 10.25
C GLU A 53 6.94 0.90 9.24
N PRO A 54 5.73 0.32 9.36
CA PRO A 54 5.18 -0.54 8.33
C PRO A 54 4.84 0.24 7.05
N GLY A 55 4.75 -0.49 5.95
CA GLY A 55 4.51 0.07 4.63
C GLY A 55 3.32 -0.57 3.92
N ILE A 56 3.24 -0.28 2.62
CA ILE A 56 2.33 -0.97 1.69
C ILE A 56 3.12 -1.67 0.59
N ARG A 57 2.55 -2.74 0.09
CA ARG A 57 3.02 -3.46 -1.07
C ARG A 57 2.06 -3.18 -2.21
N LEU A 58 2.62 -2.78 -3.35
CA LEU A 58 1.90 -2.57 -4.59
C LEU A 58 2.34 -3.63 -5.59
N HIS A 59 1.38 -4.24 -6.27
CA HIS A 59 1.57 -4.98 -7.51
C HIS A 59 0.87 -4.15 -8.60
N ILE A 60 1.62 -3.72 -9.60
CA ILE A 60 1.09 -2.86 -10.67
C ILE A 60 0.63 -3.77 -11.80
N GLY A 61 -0.65 -3.65 -12.14
CA GLY A 61 -1.30 -4.36 -13.23
C GLY A 61 -1.06 -3.73 -14.59
N LEU A 62 -2.01 -3.93 -15.51
CA LEU A 62 -1.97 -3.45 -16.89
C LEU A 62 -3.02 -2.37 -17.20
N GLU A 63 -3.63 -1.79 -16.16
CA GLU A 63 -4.53 -0.65 -16.29
C GLU A 63 -3.79 0.60 -16.83
N ASN A 64 -4.55 1.64 -17.20
CA ASN A 64 -3.96 2.90 -17.65
C ASN A 64 -3.12 3.53 -16.51
N ALA A 65 -1.90 3.95 -16.82
CA ALA A 65 -0.99 4.50 -15.83
C ALA A 65 -1.53 5.78 -15.16
N GLU A 66 -2.21 6.65 -15.90
CA GLU A 66 -2.79 7.90 -15.37
C GLU A 66 -3.92 7.60 -14.37
N ASP A 67 -4.73 6.57 -14.67
CA ASP A 67 -5.82 6.15 -13.78
C ASP A 67 -5.25 5.56 -12.48
N LEU A 68 -4.18 4.76 -12.57
CA LEU A 68 -3.50 4.20 -11.41
C LEU A 68 -2.84 5.28 -10.54
N ILE A 69 -2.22 6.29 -11.16
CA ILE A 69 -1.64 7.44 -10.45
C ILE A 69 -2.74 8.22 -9.73
N ALA A 70 -3.85 8.53 -10.41
CA ALA A 70 -4.97 9.25 -9.83
C ALA A 70 -5.59 8.51 -8.64
N ASP A 71 -5.74 7.18 -8.73
CA ASP A 71 -6.27 6.36 -7.63
C ASP A 71 -5.30 6.32 -6.44
N LEU A 72 -3.99 6.23 -6.69
CA LEU A 72 -2.97 6.33 -5.65
C LEU A 72 -2.95 7.70 -4.97
N ASP A 73 -3.08 8.78 -5.73
CA ASP A 73 -3.13 10.14 -5.19
C ASP A 73 -4.34 10.33 -4.27
N ALA A 74 -5.51 9.84 -4.68
CA ALA A 74 -6.72 9.83 -3.86
C ALA A 74 -6.53 8.97 -2.59
N GLY A 75 -5.92 7.79 -2.72
CA GLY A 75 -5.58 6.92 -1.59
C GLY A 75 -4.64 7.61 -0.59
N LEU A 76 -3.58 8.26 -1.06
CA LEU A 76 -2.63 8.98 -0.24
C LEU A 76 -3.25 10.23 0.41
N ALA A 77 -4.24 10.87 -0.22
CA ALA A 77 -5.01 11.94 0.42
C ALA A 77 -5.79 11.42 1.63
N ARG A 78 -6.56 10.33 1.48
CA ARG A 78 -7.29 9.69 2.59
C ARG A 78 -6.35 9.24 3.71
N PHE A 79 -5.18 8.70 3.35
CA PHE A 79 -4.15 8.33 4.29
C PHE A 79 -3.70 9.51 5.16
N ARG A 80 -3.38 10.66 4.54
CA ARG A 80 -2.96 11.87 5.26
C ARG A 80 -4.06 12.41 6.16
N ASP A 81 -5.29 12.50 5.66
CA ASP A 81 -6.43 12.99 6.45
C ASP A 81 -6.69 12.12 7.70
N ALA A 82 -6.50 10.80 7.56
CA ALA A 82 -6.67 9.87 8.67
C ALA A 82 -5.50 9.87 9.67
N LEU A 83 -4.33 10.41 9.31
CA LEU A 83 -3.18 10.57 10.21
C LEU A 83 -3.30 11.77 11.14
N GLY A 84 -4.09 12.79 10.78
CA GLY A 84 -4.08 14.09 11.43
C GLY A 84 -2.86 14.90 11.02
#